data_AF-A0A4Z0WEX5-F1
#
_entry.id   AF-A0A4Z0WEX5-F1
#
_cell.length_a   1.000
_cell.length_b   1.000
_cell.length_c   1.000
_cell.angle_alpha   90.00
_cell.angle_beta   90.00
_cell.angle_gamma   90.00
#
_symmetry.space_group_name_H-M   'P 1'
#
loop_
_entity.id
_entity.type
_entity.pdbx_description
1 polymer ?
#
loop_
_entity_poly.entity_id
_entity_poly.type
_entity_poly.pdbx_seq_one_letter_code
_entity_poly.pdbx_strand_id
1 'polypeptide(L)'
;MDYIEKIERAIQYMEQNLTQPITVQDVSEQIFSSKWHFQRIFRSMTGSSLYSYIRRRRLSEAARELLTTRHKVIDVAFKYQYETPESFLREFKREFGAVPSDYRRLNQHLHFDRINMATDSRRPYYEAHGITWQKVVRKEMHFVGRRYRTTMQQERSYTDIPAFWAEATRSNRFDLIPSPLQYGTANGIYTGWDLEENFDFLVGAFT
;
A
#
# COMPACT_ATOMS: atom_id res chain seq x y z
N MET A 1 -1.76 16.14 19.54
CA MET A 1 -1.77 14.67 19.60
C MET A 1 -0.80 14.19 18.54
N ASP A 2 0.22 13.46 18.95
CA ASP A 2 1.28 12.99 18.07
C ASP A 2 0.71 11.98 17.06
N TYR A 3 0.97 12.19 15.77
CA TYR A 3 0.56 11.25 14.73
C TYR A 3 1.27 9.90 14.89
N ILE A 4 2.47 9.88 15.48
CA ILE A 4 3.21 8.65 15.76
C ILE A 4 2.39 7.77 16.72
N GLU A 5 1.99 8.31 17.86
CA GLU A 5 1.19 7.59 18.87
C GLU A 5 -0.13 7.05 18.30
N LYS A 6 -0.80 7.84 17.44
CA LYS A 6 -2.03 7.40 16.76
C LYS A 6 -1.77 6.22 15.83
N ILE A 7 -0.71 6.28 15.03
CA ILE A 7 -0.35 5.18 14.12
C ILE A 7 0.08 3.94 14.90
N GLU A 8 0.81 4.09 16.00
CA GLU A 8 1.16 2.95 16.87
C GLU A 8 -0.07 2.24 17.43
N ARG A 9 -1.07 2.99 17.91
CA ARG A 9 -2.35 2.43 18.37
C ARG A 9 -3.10 1.70 17.26
N ALA A 10 -3.14 2.29 16.05
CA ALA A 10 -3.73 1.65 14.89
C ALA A 10 -3.01 0.34 14.52
N ILE A 11 -1.67 0.34 14.54
CA ILE A 11 -0.86 -0.87 14.31
C ILE A 11 -1.16 -1.92 15.38
N GLN A 12 -1.17 -1.53 16.65
CA GLN A 12 -1.45 -2.44 17.76
C GLN A 12 -2.82 -3.10 17.61
N TYR A 13 -3.86 -2.32 17.28
CA TYR A 13 -5.19 -2.84 17.03
C TYR A 13 -5.19 -3.87 15.89
N MET A 14 -4.53 -3.58 14.78
CA MET A 14 -4.44 -4.53 13.66
C MET A 14 -3.73 -5.83 14.05
N GLU A 15 -2.59 -5.75 14.75
CA GLU A 15 -1.82 -6.91 15.20
C GLU A 15 -2.61 -7.82 16.13
N GLN A 16 -3.44 -7.24 17.00
CA GLN A 16 -4.29 -7.99 17.93
C GLN A 16 -5.48 -8.68 17.24
N ASN A 17 -5.84 -8.24 16.03
CA ASN A 17 -7.04 -8.69 15.31
C ASN A 17 -6.72 -9.39 13.99
N LEU A 18 -5.47 -9.80 13.73
CA LEU A 18 -5.08 -10.42 12.44
C LEU A 18 -5.91 -11.66 12.07
N THR A 19 -6.41 -12.41 13.05
CA THR A 19 -7.26 -13.59 12.84
C THR A 19 -8.75 -13.29 12.78
N GLN A 20 -9.14 -12.01 12.77
CA GLN A 20 -10.51 -11.54 12.67
C GLN A 20 -10.67 -10.61 11.45
N PRO A 21 -11.90 -10.42 10.93
CA PRO A 21 -12.16 -9.38 9.94
C PRO A 21 -11.73 -8.01 10.49
N ILE A 22 -10.98 -7.24 9.69
CA ILE A 22 -10.57 -5.87 10.02
C ILE A 22 -10.99 -4.98 8.85
N THR A 23 -11.77 -3.94 9.13
CA THR A 23 -12.10 -2.90 8.16
C THR A 23 -11.31 -1.62 8.43
N VAL A 24 -11.17 -0.76 7.41
CA VAL A 24 -10.57 0.56 7.58
C VAL A 24 -11.34 1.40 8.60
N GLN A 25 -12.66 1.21 8.71
CA GLN A 25 -13.47 1.93 9.70
C GLN A 25 -13.00 1.59 11.11
N ASP A 26 -12.91 0.31 11.42
CA ASP A 26 -12.56 -0.19 12.76
C ASP A 26 -11.23 0.39 13.25
N VAL A 27 -10.25 0.49 12.35
CA VAL A 27 -8.93 1.05 12.64
C VAL A 27 -8.97 2.59 12.72
N SER A 28 -9.72 3.26 11.84
CA SER A 28 -9.80 4.72 11.82
C SER A 28 -10.50 5.32 13.04
N GLU A 29 -11.47 4.60 13.61
CA GLU A 29 -12.16 4.98 14.85
C GLU A 29 -11.19 5.04 16.05
N GLN A 30 -10.14 4.20 16.06
CA GLN A 30 -9.12 4.22 17.13
C GLN A 30 -8.32 5.52 17.18
N ILE A 31 -8.32 6.31 16.10
CA ILE A 31 -7.47 7.50 15.98
C ILE A 31 -8.26 8.81 15.76
N PHE A 32 -9.59 8.76 15.90
CA PHE A 32 -10.51 9.87 15.73
C PHE A 32 -10.29 10.64 14.42
N SER A 33 -10.10 9.92 13.31
CA SER A 33 -9.88 10.50 11.99
C SER A 33 -10.84 9.88 10.98
N SER A 34 -11.19 10.62 9.93
CA SER A 34 -11.92 10.02 8.81
C SER A 34 -11.10 8.88 8.20
N LYS A 35 -11.77 7.85 7.67
CA LYS A 35 -11.13 6.73 6.92
C LYS A 35 -10.07 7.22 5.93
N TRP A 36 -10.46 8.25 5.16
CA TRP A 36 -9.64 8.90 4.15
C TRP A 36 -8.35 9.50 4.69
N HIS A 37 -8.47 10.30 5.75
CA HIS A 37 -7.32 10.95 6.36
C HIS A 37 -6.40 9.91 6.99
N PHE A 38 -6.97 8.92 7.66
CA PHE A 38 -6.21 7.83 8.27
C PHE A 38 -5.37 7.07 7.25
N GLN A 39 -5.96 6.56 6.17
CA GLN A 39 -5.22 5.79 5.16
C GLN A 39 -4.07 6.60 4.55
N ARG A 40 -4.28 7.89 4.30
CA ARG A 40 -3.25 8.79 3.77
C ARG A 40 -2.10 8.98 4.74
N ILE A 41 -2.40 9.25 6.01
CA ILE A 41 -1.39 9.42 7.05
C ILE A 41 -0.65 8.11 7.31
N PHE A 42 -1.38 7.00 7.46
CA PHE A 42 -0.79 5.67 7.65
C PHE A 42 0.22 5.36 6.54
N ARG A 43 -0.16 5.56 5.27
CA ARG A 43 0.76 5.36 4.14
C ARG A 43 1.95 6.32 4.17
N SER A 44 1.71 7.60 4.45
CA SER A 44 2.78 8.60 4.54
C SER A 44 3.80 8.29 5.63
N MET A 45 3.37 7.64 6.72
CA MET A 45 4.22 7.33 7.86
C MET A 45 4.89 5.95 7.74
N THR A 46 4.18 4.96 7.20
CA THR A 46 4.65 3.56 7.14
C THR A 46 5.22 3.14 5.79
N GLY A 47 4.98 3.91 4.73
CA GLY A 47 5.32 3.56 3.35
C GLY A 47 4.44 2.46 2.73
N SER A 48 3.47 1.91 3.48
CA SER A 48 2.58 0.82 3.02
C SER A 48 1.11 1.22 3.15
N SER A 49 0.24 0.67 2.30
CA SER A 49 -1.20 0.80 2.56
C SER A 49 -1.62 -0.05 3.76
N LEU A 50 -2.73 0.32 4.39
CA LEU A 50 -3.30 -0.41 5.53
C LEU A 50 -3.56 -1.88 5.17
N TYR A 51 -4.17 -2.12 4.01
CA TYR A 51 -4.51 -3.46 3.54
C TYR A 51 -3.26 -4.27 3.23
N SER A 52 -2.24 -3.67 2.60
CA SER A 52 -0.97 -4.34 2.35
C SER A 52 -0.28 -4.75 3.65
N TYR A 53 -0.31 -3.87 4.66
CA TYR A 53 0.23 -4.16 5.98
C TYR A 53 -0.46 -5.37 6.63
N ILE A 54 -1.80 -5.33 6.74
CA ILE A 54 -2.59 -6.43 7.34
C ILE A 54 -2.34 -7.75 6.59
N ARG A 55 -2.32 -7.72 5.26
CA ARG A 55 -2.09 -8.90 4.42
C ARG A 55 -0.72 -9.54 4.69
N ARG A 56 0.36 -8.76 4.69
CA ARG A 56 1.73 -9.26 4.91
C ARG A 56 1.92 -9.76 6.34
N ARG A 57 1.30 -9.11 7.32
CA ARG A 57 1.30 -9.57 8.73
C ARG A 57 0.54 -10.87 8.91
N ARG A 58 -0.64 -11.02 8.32
CA ARG A 58 -1.39 -12.30 8.28
C ARG A 58 -0.57 -13.42 7.64
N LEU A 59 0.09 -13.18 6.51
CA LEU A 59 0.98 -14.18 5.89
C LEU A 59 2.15 -14.57 6.78
N SER A 60 2.76 -13.61 7.47
CA SER A 60 3.91 -13.85 8.34
C SER A 60 3.55 -14.66 9.56
N GLU A 61 2.42 -14.35 10.22
CA GLU A 61 1.93 -15.16 11.34
C GLU A 61 1.48 -16.55 10.89
N ALA A 62 0.84 -16.66 9.72
CA ALA A 62 0.52 -17.96 9.12
C ALA A 62 1.78 -18.79 8.85
N ALA A 63 2.81 -18.18 8.26
CA ALA A 63 4.10 -18.83 8.00
C ALA A 63 4.76 -19.30 9.29
N ARG A 64 4.77 -18.46 10.33
CA ARG A 64 5.28 -18.82 11.66
C ARG A 64 4.53 -20.01 12.24
N GLU A 65 3.20 -19.99 12.22
CA GLU A 65 2.38 -21.10 12.72
C GLU A 65 2.61 -22.40 11.95
N LEU A 66 2.80 -22.33 10.63
CA LEU A 66 3.09 -23.50 9.80
C LEU A 66 4.44 -24.14 10.09
N LEU A 67 5.42 -23.36 10.58
CA LEU A 67 6.74 -23.84 10.99
C LEU A 67 6.73 -24.41 12.42
N THR A 68 5.96 -23.81 13.32
CA THR A 68 5.95 -24.20 14.75
C THR A 68 4.91 -25.25 15.10
N THR A 69 3.97 -25.57 14.19
CA THR A 69 2.86 -26.49 14.46
C THR A 69 2.68 -27.52 13.33
N ARG A 70 1.82 -28.51 13.57
CA ARG A 70 1.39 -29.49 12.56
C ARG A 70 -0.01 -29.21 12.00
N HIS A 71 -0.56 -28.01 12.22
CA HIS A 71 -1.90 -27.65 11.72
C HIS A 71 -1.99 -27.80 10.19
N LYS A 72 -3.18 -28.07 9.66
CA LYS A 72 -3.34 -28.18 8.21
C LYS A 72 -3.21 -26.81 7.58
N VAL A 73 -2.63 -26.74 6.38
CA VAL A 73 -2.42 -25.49 5.63
C VAL A 73 -3.74 -24.74 5.45
N ILE A 74 -4.83 -25.47 5.16
CA ILE A 74 -6.16 -24.90 4.98
C ILE A 74 -6.73 -24.26 6.26
N ASP A 75 -6.53 -24.90 7.41
CA ASP A 75 -7.01 -24.38 8.70
C ASP A 75 -6.28 -23.08 9.05
N VAL A 76 -4.97 -23.03 8.79
CA VAL A 76 -4.16 -21.82 8.99
C VAL A 76 -4.59 -20.71 8.02
N ALA A 77 -4.85 -21.03 6.75
CA ALA A 77 -5.31 -20.05 5.77
C ALA A 77 -6.62 -19.37 6.23
N PHE A 78 -7.61 -20.15 6.64
CA PHE A 78 -8.89 -19.64 7.12
C PHE A 78 -8.75 -18.86 8.44
N LYS A 79 -7.92 -19.35 9.37
CA LYS A 79 -7.63 -18.65 10.62
C LYS A 79 -7.10 -17.24 10.38
N TYR A 80 -6.26 -17.06 9.36
CA TYR A 80 -5.71 -15.76 8.96
C TYR A 80 -6.52 -15.09 7.84
N GLN A 81 -7.83 -15.36 7.78
CA GLN A 81 -8.82 -14.58 7.02
C GLN A 81 -8.60 -14.60 5.50
N TYR A 82 -8.07 -15.70 4.97
CA TYR A 82 -8.10 -15.97 3.54
C TYR A 82 -9.39 -16.69 3.17
N GLU A 83 -10.12 -16.15 2.20
CA GLU A 83 -11.42 -16.71 1.76
C GLU A 83 -11.28 -18.06 1.07
N THR A 84 -10.16 -18.28 0.36
CA THR A 84 -9.91 -19.51 -0.39
C THR A 84 -8.47 -20.00 -0.21
N PRO A 85 -8.25 -21.32 -0.14
CA PRO A 85 -6.90 -21.90 -0.11
C PRO A 85 -6.04 -21.45 -1.29
N GLU A 86 -6.62 -21.29 -2.48
CA GLU A 86 -5.93 -20.88 -3.70
C GLU A 86 -5.38 -19.46 -3.58
N SER A 87 -6.16 -18.55 -2.99
CA SER A 87 -5.72 -17.18 -2.72
C SER A 87 -4.55 -17.19 -1.75
N PHE A 88 -4.64 -17.96 -0.66
CA PHE A 88 -3.55 -18.11 0.30
C PHE A 88 -2.28 -18.66 -0.34
N LEU A 89 -2.38 -19.76 -1.10
CA LEU A 89 -1.23 -20.38 -1.77
C LEU A 89 -0.51 -19.41 -2.72
N ARG A 90 -1.28 -18.66 -3.53
CA ARG A 90 -0.73 -17.68 -4.47
C ARG A 90 0.01 -16.57 -3.73
N GLU A 91 -0.61 -16.00 -2.71
CA GLU A 91 -0.07 -14.88 -1.94
C GLU A 91 1.16 -15.33 -1.12
N PHE A 92 1.09 -16.51 -0.50
CA PHE A 92 2.18 -17.11 0.27
C PHE A 92 3.39 -17.39 -0.61
N LYS A 93 3.20 -17.99 -1.79
CA LYS A 93 4.29 -18.22 -2.75
C LYS A 93 4.89 -16.91 -3.25
N ARG A 94 4.08 -15.88 -3.47
CA ARG A 94 4.58 -14.56 -3.89
C ARG A 94 5.46 -13.92 -2.81
N GLU A 95 5.07 -14.04 -1.54
CA GLU A 95 5.80 -13.42 -0.43
C GLU A 95 7.05 -14.21 -0.02
N PHE A 96 6.97 -15.54 0.04
CA PHE A 96 8.03 -16.39 0.59
C PHE A 96 8.78 -17.23 -0.45
N GLY A 97 8.41 -17.15 -1.73
CA GLY A 97 9.03 -17.89 -2.83
C GLY A 97 8.72 -19.38 -2.89
N ALA A 98 8.06 -19.94 -1.86
CA ALA A 98 7.72 -21.36 -1.75
C ALA A 98 6.25 -21.55 -1.35
N VAL A 99 5.68 -22.72 -1.63
CA VAL A 99 4.34 -23.05 -1.16
C VAL A 99 4.37 -23.49 0.32
N PRO A 100 3.28 -23.31 1.09
CA PRO A 100 3.21 -23.62 2.53
C PRO A 100 3.70 -25.03 2.93
N SER A 101 3.40 -26.05 2.11
CA SER A 101 3.80 -27.44 2.38
C SER A 101 5.31 -27.63 2.33
N ASP A 102 5.97 -26.94 1.40
CA ASP A 102 7.41 -26.98 1.22
C ASP A 102 8.08 -26.07 2.24
N TYR A 103 7.50 -24.89 2.48
CA TYR A 103 7.95 -23.94 3.49
C TYR A 103 8.07 -24.58 4.87
N ARG A 104 7.13 -25.46 5.25
CA ARG A 104 7.21 -26.23 6.51
C ARG A 104 8.49 -27.06 6.65
N ARG A 105 9.05 -27.53 5.53
CA ARG A 105 10.28 -28.33 5.51
C ARG A 105 11.54 -27.46 5.49
N LEU A 106 11.39 -26.18 5.15
CA LEU A 106 12.46 -25.21 5.21
C LEU A 106 12.63 -24.74 6.66
N ASN A 107 13.80 -24.93 7.25
CA ASN A 107 14.17 -24.28 8.53
C ASN A 107 14.53 -22.80 8.32
N GLN A 108 13.76 -22.09 7.50
CA GLN A 108 13.96 -20.67 7.20
C GLN A 108 12.80 -19.87 7.75
N HIS A 109 13.12 -18.78 8.45
CA HIS A 109 12.16 -17.85 9.04
C HIS A 109 12.11 -16.55 8.23
N LEU A 110 11.59 -16.63 7.00
CA LEU A 110 11.21 -15.43 6.27
C LEU A 110 9.93 -14.87 6.91
N HIS A 111 9.98 -13.62 7.37
CA HIS A 111 8.83 -12.96 7.98
C HIS A 111 8.87 -11.47 7.70
N PHE A 112 7.68 -10.89 7.54
CA PHE A 112 7.49 -9.45 7.53
C PHE A 112 7.19 -9.00 8.96
N ASP A 113 8.11 -8.26 9.55
CA ASP A 113 8.00 -7.79 10.92
C ASP A 113 6.86 -6.80 11.13
N ARG A 114 6.35 -6.78 12.37
CA ARG A 114 5.48 -5.72 12.85
C ARG A 114 6.21 -4.39 12.73
N ILE A 115 5.55 -3.38 12.16
CA ILE A 115 6.11 -2.01 12.14
C ILE A 115 6.19 -1.49 13.58
N ASN A 116 7.37 -1.02 13.97
CA ASN A 116 7.61 -0.41 15.27
C ASN A 116 7.99 1.05 15.07
N MET A 117 7.09 1.99 15.34
CA MET A 117 7.35 3.41 15.06
C MET A 117 8.48 4.00 15.93
N ALA A 118 8.85 3.36 17.05
CA ALA A 118 9.91 3.81 17.95
C ALA A 118 11.33 3.34 17.55
N THR A 119 11.46 2.14 16.95
CA THR A 119 12.76 1.58 16.52
C THR A 119 12.94 1.55 15.00
N ASP A 120 11.85 1.52 14.25
CA ASP A 120 11.84 1.76 12.82
C ASP A 120 12.06 3.27 12.65
N SER A 121 13.33 3.67 12.68
CA SER A 121 13.86 5.05 12.54
C SER A 121 13.51 5.72 11.19
N ARG A 122 12.50 5.19 10.50
CA ARG A 122 11.78 5.81 9.39
C ARG A 122 10.95 6.96 9.94
N ARG A 123 11.63 8.09 10.19
CA ARG A 123 11.02 9.44 10.09
C ARG A 123 10.04 9.43 8.91
N PRO A 124 8.85 10.07 9.01
CA PRO A 124 7.74 9.91 8.07
C PRO A 124 8.28 9.72 6.66
N TYR A 125 8.18 8.50 6.10
CA TYR A 125 8.89 7.91 4.93
C TYR A 125 9.81 8.83 4.10
N TYR A 126 9.29 10.00 3.76
CA TYR A 126 9.94 11.13 3.16
C TYR A 126 11.19 11.71 3.87
N GLU A 127 11.19 11.88 5.19
CA GLU A 127 12.32 12.45 5.93
C GLU A 127 13.47 11.45 6.11
N ALA A 128 13.17 10.15 6.14
CA ALA A 128 14.16 9.09 6.31
C ALA A 128 15.10 8.92 5.10
N HIS A 129 14.73 9.46 3.93
CA HIS A 129 15.51 9.39 2.69
C HIS A 129 16.18 10.73 2.32
N GLY A 130 16.29 11.68 3.27
CA GLY A 130 16.89 12.98 3.01
C GLY A 130 16.08 13.87 2.06
N ILE A 131 14.77 13.60 1.88
CA ILE A 131 13.91 14.42 1.04
C ILE A 131 13.52 15.67 1.81
N THR A 132 13.95 16.83 1.34
CA THR A 132 13.59 18.14 1.87
C THR A 132 12.24 18.59 1.30
N TRP A 133 11.31 18.99 2.17
CA TRP A 133 10.01 19.51 1.76
C TRP A 133 9.94 21.03 1.90
N GLN A 134 9.25 21.65 0.95
CA GLN A 134 8.86 23.05 1.02
C GLN A 134 7.37 23.15 0.78
N LYS A 135 6.67 23.95 1.59
CA LYS A 135 5.28 24.28 1.34
C LYS A 135 5.23 25.21 0.14
N VAL A 136 4.64 24.75 -0.96
CA VAL A 136 4.44 25.56 -2.17
C VAL A 136 2.95 25.84 -2.30
N VAL A 137 2.59 27.12 -2.34
CA VAL A 137 1.23 27.56 -2.66
C VAL A 137 1.16 27.83 -4.17
N ARG A 138 0.24 27.16 -4.86
CA ARG A 138 -0.04 27.36 -6.28
C ARG A 138 -1.46 27.92 -6.44
N LYS A 139 -1.67 28.72 -7.48
CA LYS A 139 -3.03 29.10 -7.91
C LYS A 139 -3.71 27.88 -8.53
N GLU A 140 -5.02 27.97 -8.74
CA GLU A 140 -5.74 27.00 -9.55
C GLU A 140 -5.11 26.92 -10.96
N MET A 141 -4.99 25.70 -11.48
CA MET A 141 -4.35 25.39 -12.75
C MET A 141 -5.21 24.36 -13.47
N HIS A 142 -5.22 24.41 -14.80
CA HIS A 142 -5.89 23.35 -15.58
C HIS A 142 -4.90 22.23 -15.87
N PHE A 143 -5.41 21.01 -15.99
CA PHE A 143 -4.61 19.85 -16.36
C PHE A 143 -5.20 19.20 -17.60
N VAL A 144 -4.40 19.07 -18.64
CA VAL A 144 -4.79 18.41 -19.89
C VAL A 144 -3.98 17.14 -20.03
N GLY A 145 -4.67 16.01 -20.20
CA GLY A 145 -4.00 14.72 -20.25
C GLY A 145 -4.94 13.54 -20.41
N ARG A 146 -4.37 12.35 -20.23
CA ARG A 146 -5.09 11.08 -20.26
C ARG A 146 -5.32 10.56 -18.84
N ARG A 147 -6.43 9.88 -18.65
CA ARG A 147 -6.83 9.26 -17.38
C ARG A 147 -6.76 7.74 -17.49
N TYR A 148 -6.25 7.11 -16.44
CA TYR A 148 -6.31 5.67 -16.24
C TYR A 148 -6.78 5.35 -14.82
N ARG A 149 -7.77 4.48 -14.66
CA ARG A 149 -8.26 4.07 -13.35
C ARG A 149 -7.62 2.75 -12.94
N THR A 150 -7.00 2.72 -11.77
CA THR A 150 -6.33 1.54 -11.20
C THR A 150 -6.62 1.44 -9.70
N THR A 151 -5.96 0.51 -9.02
CA THR A 151 -6.13 0.27 -7.59
C THR A 151 -4.79 -0.03 -6.91
N MET A 152 -4.70 0.30 -5.62
CA MET A 152 -3.58 -0.15 -4.78
C MET A 152 -3.73 -1.63 -4.37
N GLN A 153 -4.92 -2.22 -4.52
CA GLN A 153 -5.15 -3.61 -4.20
C GLN A 153 -4.19 -4.51 -4.97
N GLN A 154 -3.63 -5.50 -4.27
CA GLN A 154 -2.68 -6.45 -4.81
C GLN A 154 -1.48 -5.77 -5.50
N GLU A 155 -1.13 -4.54 -5.11
CA GLU A 155 0.02 -3.83 -5.67
C GLU A 155 -0.11 -3.57 -7.19
N ARG A 156 -1.34 -3.62 -7.73
CA ARG A 156 -1.60 -3.51 -9.17
C ARG A 156 -1.08 -2.20 -9.76
N SER A 157 -1.22 -1.09 -9.03
CA SER A 157 -0.70 0.22 -9.44
C SER A 157 0.80 0.24 -9.74
N TYR A 158 1.61 -0.62 -9.09
CA TYR A 158 3.06 -0.70 -9.38
C TYR A 158 3.37 -1.32 -10.75
N THR A 159 2.41 -2.00 -11.37
CA THR A 159 2.53 -2.58 -12.71
C THR A 159 1.80 -1.72 -13.74
N ASP A 160 0.56 -1.34 -13.46
CA ASP A 160 -0.30 -0.62 -14.40
C ASP A 160 0.23 0.79 -14.70
N ILE A 161 0.66 1.54 -13.67
CA ILE A 161 1.07 2.94 -13.82
C ILE A 161 2.31 3.08 -14.68
N PRO A 162 3.41 2.33 -14.46
CA PRO A 162 4.56 2.39 -15.36
C PRO A 162 4.21 2.03 -16.81
N ALA A 163 3.36 1.02 -17.01
CA ALA A 163 2.94 0.61 -18.35
C ALA A 163 2.12 1.71 -19.05
N PHE A 164 1.15 2.29 -18.36
CA PHE A 164 0.34 3.39 -18.87
C PHE A 164 1.17 4.66 -19.09
N TRP A 165 2.09 5.00 -18.18
CA TRP A 165 3.01 6.13 -18.33
C TRP A 165 3.85 5.98 -19.59
N ALA A 166 4.48 4.82 -19.78
CA ALA A 166 5.30 4.53 -20.94
C ALA A 166 4.50 4.58 -22.25
N GLU A 167 3.25 4.11 -22.24
CA GLU A 167 2.37 4.19 -23.40
C GLU A 167 1.94 5.63 -23.71
N ALA A 168 1.53 6.40 -22.70
CA ALA A 168 1.05 7.76 -22.86
C ALA A 168 2.16 8.73 -23.32
N THR A 169 3.39 8.54 -22.84
CA THR A 169 4.55 9.41 -23.16
C THR A 169 5.26 9.05 -24.46
N ARG A 170 5.05 7.85 -25.02
CA ARG A 170 5.73 7.37 -26.25
C ARG A 170 5.57 8.27 -27.48
N SER A 171 4.50 9.07 -27.53
CA SER A 171 4.04 9.69 -28.77
C SER A 171 4.34 11.20 -28.92
N ASN A 172 5.13 11.81 -28.02
CA ASN A 172 5.35 13.27 -27.94
C ASN A 172 4.04 14.10 -28.00
N ARG A 173 2.88 13.47 -27.75
CA ARG A 173 1.56 14.12 -27.85
C ARG A 173 1.39 15.22 -26.81
N PHE A 174 2.15 15.18 -25.73
CA PHE A 174 2.13 16.22 -24.71
C PHE A 174 2.76 17.53 -25.21
N ASP A 175 3.61 17.51 -26.24
CA ASP A 175 4.15 18.71 -26.87
C ASP A 175 3.08 19.48 -27.67
N LEU A 176 1.95 18.83 -27.97
CA LEU A 176 0.80 19.44 -28.65
C LEU A 176 -0.17 20.13 -27.68
N ILE A 177 0.04 20.01 -26.36
CA ILE A 177 -0.80 20.72 -25.39
C ILE A 177 -0.52 22.21 -25.52
N PRO A 178 -1.54 23.05 -25.79
CA PRO A 178 -1.33 24.49 -25.95
C PRO A 178 -0.97 25.14 -24.61
N SER A 179 0.00 26.07 -24.64
CA SER A 179 0.42 26.88 -23.50
C SER A 179 0.74 26.09 -22.22
N PRO A 180 1.62 25.07 -22.26
CA PRO A 180 1.97 24.32 -21.06
C PRO A 180 2.74 25.23 -20.10
N LEU A 181 2.43 25.15 -18.81
CA LEU A 181 3.17 25.89 -17.76
C LEU A 181 4.66 25.50 -17.75
N GLN A 182 4.99 24.29 -18.20
CA GLN A 182 6.37 23.83 -18.39
C GLN A 182 6.48 22.96 -19.64
N TYR A 183 7.26 23.44 -20.62
CA TYR A 183 7.43 22.78 -21.91
C TYR A 183 8.23 21.47 -21.78
N GLY A 184 7.83 20.44 -22.55
CA GLY A 184 8.52 19.14 -22.61
C GLY A 184 8.40 18.29 -21.34
N THR A 185 7.54 18.65 -20.39
CA THR A 185 7.35 17.87 -19.15
C THR A 185 5.98 17.19 -19.09
N ALA A 186 5.99 15.88 -18.84
CA ALA A 186 4.80 15.13 -18.46
C ALA A 186 4.73 15.05 -16.92
N ASN A 187 3.53 15.27 -16.38
CA ASN A 187 3.20 15.23 -14.97
C ASN A 187 2.29 14.03 -14.70
N GLY A 188 2.46 13.41 -13.53
CA GLY A 188 1.61 12.33 -13.03
C GLY A 188 0.80 12.79 -11.83
N ILE A 189 -0.52 12.71 -11.89
CA ILE A 189 -1.40 13.09 -10.78
C ILE A 189 -2.22 11.89 -10.33
N TYR A 190 -2.21 11.64 -9.02
CA TYR A 190 -3.09 10.68 -8.38
C TYR A 190 -4.31 11.41 -7.83
N THR A 191 -5.52 11.05 -8.27
CA THR A 191 -6.77 11.70 -7.88
C THR A 191 -7.94 10.72 -7.85
N GLY A 192 -9.14 11.18 -7.50
CA GLY A 192 -10.37 10.40 -7.63
C GLY A 192 -10.40 9.12 -6.79
N TRP A 193 -9.69 9.16 -5.66
CA TRP A 193 -9.55 7.98 -4.81
C TRP A 193 -10.89 7.59 -4.15
N ASP A 194 -11.16 6.29 -4.07
CA ASP A 194 -12.31 5.72 -3.34
C ASP A 194 -11.87 4.82 -2.16
N LEU A 195 -12.86 4.37 -1.37
CA LEU A 195 -12.62 3.59 -0.15
C LEU A 195 -12.09 2.17 -0.44
N GLU A 196 -12.20 1.69 -1.67
CA GLU A 196 -11.69 0.40 -2.12
C GLU A 196 -10.25 0.53 -2.66
N GLU A 197 -9.58 1.64 -2.37
CA GLU A 197 -8.25 1.99 -2.88
C GLU A 197 -8.17 2.10 -4.40
N ASN A 198 -9.30 2.27 -5.12
CA ASN A 198 -9.26 2.62 -6.53
C ASN A 198 -9.01 4.12 -6.68
N PHE A 199 -8.31 4.51 -7.73
CA PHE A 199 -8.00 5.90 -8.02
C PHE A 199 -7.73 6.12 -9.50
N ASP A 200 -7.83 7.38 -9.90
CA ASP A 200 -7.44 7.84 -11.22
C ASP A 200 -5.99 8.32 -11.21
N PHE A 201 -5.20 7.79 -12.12
CA PHE A 201 -3.88 8.29 -12.46
C PHE A 201 -3.96 9.08 -13.77
N LEU A 202 -3.60 10.36 -13.72
CA LEU A 202 -3.58 11.27 -14.86
C LEU A 202 -2.15 11.46 -15.36
N VAL A 203 -1.93 11.39 -16.66
CA VAL A 203 -0.66 11.75 -17.32
C VAL A 203 -0.91 12.87 -18.30
N GLY A 204 -0.18 13.97 -18.16
CA GLY A 204 -0.46 15.20 -18.92
C GLY A 204 0.39 16.38 -18.50
N ALA A 205 -0.03 17.58 -18.87
CA ALA A 205 0.63 18.82 -18.51
C ALA A 205 -0.37 19.82 -17.91
N PHE A 206 0.14 20.71 -17.06
CA PHE A 206 -0.65 21.83 -16.58
C PHE A 206 -0.61 22.98 -17.60
N THR A 207 -1.74 23.69 -17.73
CA THR A 207 -1.93 24.86 -18.61
C THR A 207 -2.55 26.02 -17.83
#